data_AF-A0A7Z0NMI5-F1
#
_entry.id   AF-A0A7Z0NMI5-F1
#
_cell.length_a   1.000
_cell.length_b   1.000
_cell.length_c   1.000
_cell.angle_alpha   90.00
_cell.angle_beta   90.00
_cell.angle_gamma   90.00
#
_symmetry.space_group_name_H-M   'P 1'
#
loop_
_entity.id
_entity.type
_entity.pdbx_description
1 polymer ?
#
loop_
_entity_poly.entity_id
_entity_poly.type
_entity_poly.pdbx_seq_one_letter_code
_entity_poly.pdbx_strand_id
1 'polypeptide(L)'
;MSNVDGKLHVDMVLDFICVHSYIGFTRLERAVARWREQGGDIEIRFAPFELAPGAPTTGSPLLEALEQTFGAAAVGSVGHLAAAATQDGLELHYERAIATGTFGAHTLVARAARQNLAERAVERLFRAHFTDGLNIGDPHTLDRLAEELGVTSDDAGVEQQVREGLRLVREAGATSVPIVRFTDDRTFVGEQPEEVYWNAIQATARPGAAPEPAANGVENSKVPWVSSHIQQYLATGGEVGHDYYGYPSLLLTYKGRRSGKLYRTALIYGRDGDSFVVAGSNGAKPRNPLWYENLMAEAEASVQVKTEKFTVTARPATPDERERLWPLMTGIFPQYLEYEKQTTREIPVVVLDPRQD
;
A
#
# COMPACT_ATOMS: atom_id res chain seq x y z
N MET A 1 7.21 -8.70 19.09
CA MET A 1 7.73 -7.38 19.51
C MET A 1 6.58 -6.65 20.21
N SER A 2 6.54 -6.69 21.53
CA SER A 2 5.55 -6.00 22.36
C SER A 2 6.00 -4.55 22.61
N ASN A 3 5.03 -3.63 22.62
CA ASN A 3 5.24 -2.19 22.80
C ASN A 3 5.62 -1.89 24.27
N VAL A 4 6.90 -1.60 24.56
CA VAL A 4 7.40 -1.40 25.93
C VAL A 4 7.32 0.07 26.38
N ASP A 5 7.30 1.04 25.44
CA ASP A 5 7.52 2.46 25.79
C ASP A 5 6.32 3.38 25.51
N GLY A 6 5.21 2.88 24.94
CA GLY A 6 4.04 3.70 24.61
C GLY A 6 4.25 4.73 23.49
N LYS A 7 5.47 4.80 22.92
CA LYS A 7 5.83 5.65 21.78
C LYS A 7 5.24 5.07 20.49
N LEU A 8 4.63 5.94 19.69
CA LEU A 8 4.14 5.57 18.37
C LEU A 8 5.32 5.17 17.48
N HIS A 9 5.23 3.99 16.90
CA HIS A 9 6.22 3.47 15.98
C HIS A 9 5.58 2.65 14.86
N VAL A 10 6.31 2.57 13.76
CA VAL A 10 5.99 1.72 12.61
C VAL A 10 7.19 0.85 12.30
N ASP A 11 6.98 -0.46 12.25
CA ASP A 11 7.97 -1.45 11.81
C ASP A 11 7.88 -1.62 10.30
N MET A 12 8.97 -1.38 9.57
CA MET A 12 9.08 -1.67 8.15
C MET A 12 10.06 -2.81 7.90
N VAL A 13 9.55 -3.91 7.37
CA VAL A 13 10.35 -5.01 6.81
C VAL A 13 10.65 -4.68 5.36
N LEU A 14 11.92 -4.67 4.97
CA LEU A 14 12.36 -4.30 3.62
C LEU A 14 13.57 -5.08 3.15
N ASP A 15 13.85 -5.00 1.85
CA ASP A 15 15.12 -5.42 1.25
C ASP A 15 15.60 -4.38 0.24
N PHE A 16 16.92 -4.20 0.12
CA PHE A 16 17.54 -3.11 -0.65
C PHE A 16 17.61 -3.36 -2.15
N ILE A 17 17.49 -4.62 -2.59
CA ILE A 17 17.33 -4.99 -4.00
C ILE A 17 15.86 -5.00 -4.45
N CYS A 18 14.94 -4.56 -3.58
CA CYS A 18 13.50 -4.51 -3.86
C CYS A 18 13.04 -3.07 -4.14
N VAL A 19 12.65 -2.77 -5.38
CA VAL A 19 12.13 -1.43 -5.73
C VAL A 19 10.82 -1.09 -5.02
N HIS A 20 9.96 -2.09 -4.80
CA HIS A 20 8.72 -1.90 -4.06
C HIS A 20 9.00 -1.46 -2.62
N SER A 21 10.10 -1.94 -2.03
CA SER A 21 10.54 -1.47 -0.72
C SER A 21 11.01 -0.02 -0.76
N TYR A 22 11.70 0.41 -1.83
CA TYR A 22 12.11 1.82 -1.99
C TYR A 22 10.89 2.76 -2.14
N ILE A 23 9.95 2.41 -3.01
CA ILE A 23 8.69 3.16 -3.20
C ILE A 23 7.90 3.20 -1.90
N GLY A 24 7.72 2.05 -1.24
CA GLY A 24 7.01 1.95 0.03
C GLY A 24 7.67 2.79 1.13
N PHE A 25 9.00 2.78 1.22
CA PHE A 25 9.75 3.57 2.19
C PHE A 25 9.59 5.08 1.92
N THR A 26 9.76 5.51 0.66
CA THR A 26 9.61 6.92 0.26
C THR A 26 8.24 7.48 0.67
N ARG A 27 7.18 6.71 0.42
CA ARG A 27 5.80 7.11 0.76
C ARG A 27 5.54 7.08 2.27
N LEU A 28 6.08 6.09 2.98
CA LEU A 28 5.98 6.02 4.44
C LEU A 28 6.72 7.19 5.10
N GLU A 29 7.94 7.50 4.63
CA GLU A 29 8.76 8.59 5.13
C GLU A 29 8.05 9.94 4.96
N ARG A 30 7.44 10.20 3.79
CA ARG A 30 6.62 11.41 3.57
C ARG A 30 5.44 11.53 4.52
N ALA A 31 4.69 10.44 4.71
CA ALA A 31 3.57 10.43 5.65
C ALA A 31 4.03 10.69 7.10
N VAL A 32 5.18 10.12 7.48
CA VAL A 32 5.82 10.34 8.78
C VAL A 32 6.33 11.77 8.94
N ALA A 33 6.97 12.33 7.90
CA ALA A 33 7.43 13.70 7.88
C ALA A 33 6.27 14.68 8.07
N ARG A 34 5.17 14.48 7.32
CA ARG A 34 3.92 15.25 7.47
C ARG A 34 3.37 15.19 8.90
N TRP A 35 3.48 14.05 9.58
CA TRP A 35 3.04 13.91 10.97
C TRP A 35 3.94 14.67 11.94
N ARG A 36 5.26 14.57 11.74
CA ARG A 36 6.26 15.29 12.53
C ARG A 36 6.14 16.80 12.38
N GLU A 37 5.85 17.29 11.17
CA GLU A 37 5.57 18.70 10.89
C GLU A 37 4.35 19.24 11.66
N GLN A 38 3.37 18.38 11.96
CA GLN A 38 2.21 18.73 12.81
C GLN A 38 2.50 18.59 14.31
N GLY A 39 3.76 18.39 14.70
CA GLY A 39 4.18 18.22 16.10
C GLY A 39 3.96 16.81 16.65
N GLY A 40 3.62 15.84 15.79
CA GLY A 40 3.49 14.45 16.17
C GLY A 40 4.84 13.75 16.34
N ASP A 41 4.89 12.76 17.23
CA ASP A 41 6.06 11.90 17.42
C ASP A 41 5.76 10.50 16.88
N ILE A 42 6.63 10.00 15.99
CA ILE A 42 6.59 8.63 15.47
C ILE A 42 8.00 8.21 15.03
N GLU A 43 8.35 6.96 15.32
CA GLU A 43 9.60 6.32 14.90
C GLU A 43 9.36 5.29 13.80
N ILE A 44 10.18 5.29 12.75
CA ILE A 44 10.25 4.18 11.80
C ILE A 44 11.36 3.23 12.26
N ARG A 45 11.01 1.98 12.52
CA ARG A 45 11.94 0.91 12.87
C ARG A 45 12.07 -0.05 11.69
N PHE A 46 13.28 -0.49 11.39
CA PHE A 46 13.54 -1.35 10.24
C PHE A 46 13.84 -2.77 10.65
N ALA A 47 13.28 -3.73 9.93
CA ALA A 47 13.55 -5.15 10.08
C ALA A 47 14.11 -5.72 8.77
N PRO A 48 15.15 -6.55 8.82
CA PRO A 48 15.82 -7.03 7.63
C PRO A 48 15.01 -8.14 6.94
N PHE A 49 15.09 -8.19 5.62
CA PHE A 49 14.63 -9.27 4.77
C PHE A 49 15.62 -9.42 3.60
N GLU A 50 15.89 -10.65 3.17
CA GLU A 50 16.66 -10.92 1.96
C GLU A 50 15.77 -11.65 0.94
N LEU A 51 15.50 -11.04 -0.21
CA LEU A 51 14.82 -11.67 -1.35
C LEU A 51 15.66 -12.78 -1.95
N ALA A 52 16.98 -12.64 -1.93
CA ALA A 52 17.94 -13.63 -2.39
C ALA A 52 18.93 -14.01 -1.27
N PRO A 53 18.51 -14.77 -0.24
CA PRO A 53 19.39 -15.20 0.84
C PRO A 53 20.57 -16.00 0.30
N GLY A 54 21.79 -15.65 0.71
CA GLY A 54 23.01 -16.31 0.26
C GLY A 54 23.51 -15.88 -1.12
N ALA A 55 22.92 -14.83 -1.72
CA ALA A 55 23.45 -14.26 -2.95
C ALA A 55 24.91 -13.77 -2.77
N PRO A 56 25.78 -13.91 -3.81
CA PRO A 56 27.16 -13.43 -3.74
C PRO A 56 27.25 -11.92 -3.55
N THR A 57 28.31 -11.46 -2.88
CA THR A 57 28.62 -10.04 -2.71
C THR A 57 29.43 -9.45 -3.85
N THR A 58 29.98 -10.28 -4.74
CA THR A 58 30.75 -9.82 -5.91
C THR A 58 29.91 -9.03 -6.90
N GLY A 59 28.59 -9.25 -6.89
CA GLY A 59 27.64 -8.56 -7.74
C GLY A 59 27.57 -9.10 -9.18
N SER A 60 26.43 -8.91 -9.82
CA SER A 60 26.24 -9.04 -11.28
C SER A 60 25.23 -7.99 -11.77
N PRO A 61 25.16 -7.69 -13.07
CA PRO A 61 24.14 -6.77 -13.60
C PRO A 61 22.72 -7.23 -13.24
N LEU A 62 21.92 -6.33 -12.65
CA LEU A 62 20.59 -6.68 -12.11
C LEU A 62 19.64 -7.19 -13.20
N LEU A 63 19.61 -6.55 -14.37
CA LEU A 63 18.70 -6.94 -15.46
C LEU A 63 18.98 -8.36 -15.95
N GLU A 64 20.26 -8.74 -16.07
CA GLU A 64 20.65 -10.09 -16.46
C GLU A 64 20.25 -11.12 -15.38
N ALA A 65 20.47 -10.80 -14.11
CA ALA A 65 20.07 -11.67 -13.00
C ALA A 65 18.55 -11.86 -12.91
N LEU A 66 17.78 -10.78 -13.15
CA LEU A 66 16.31 -10.82 -13.20
C LEU A 66 15.83 -11.66 -14.39
N GLU A 67 16.43 -11.51 -15.57
CA GLU A 67 16.11 -12.33 -16.74
C GLU A 67 16.38 -13.82 -16.49
N GLN A 68 17.52 -14.15 -15.90
CA GLN A 68 17.88 -15.54 -15.59
C GLN A 68 16.92 -16.17 -14.58
N THR A 69 16.45 -15.39 -13.61
CA THR A 69 15.61 -15.89 -12.51
C THR A 69 14.13 -15.94 -12.87
N PHE A 70 13.63 -14.92 -13.57
CA PHE A 70 12.20 -14.69 -13.80
C PHE A 70 11.81 -14.64 -15.29
N GLY A 71 12.78 -14.72 -16.21
CA GLY A 71 12.59 -14.69 -17.65
C GLY A 71 12.53 -13.30 -18.27
N ALA A 72 12.63 -13.21 -19.60
CA ALA A 72 12.68 -11.96 -20.36
C ALA A 72 11.43 -11.06 -20.16
N ALA A 73 10.26 -11.65 -19.89
CA ALA A 73 9.03 -10.90 -19.61
C ALA A 73 9.14 -10.07 -18.32
N ALA A 74 9.89 -10.53 -17.32
CA ALA A 74 10.08 -9.81 -16.06
C ALA A 74 10.94 -8.55 -16.24
N VAL A 75 11.91 -8.57 -17.15
CA VAL A 75 12.72 -7.40 -17.53
C VAL A 75 11.86 -6.32 -18.18
N GLY A 76 10.87 -6.71 -19.00
CA GLY A 76 9.91 -5.77 -19.59
C GLY A 76 9.06 -5.03 -18.55
N SER A 77 8.71 -5.70 -17.44
CA SER A 77 7.95 -5.11 -16.33
C SER A 77 8.72 -4.06 -15.53
N VAL A 78 10.07 -4.09 -15.57
CA VAL A 78 10.93 -3.10 -14.90
C VAL A 78 10.66 -1.67 -15.41
N GLY A 79 10.38 -1.52 -16.71
CA GLY A 79 10.05 -0.20 -17.29
C GLY A 79 8.75 0.40 -16.73
N HIS A 80 7.75 -0.44 -16.43
CA HIS A 80 6.50 0.01 -15.81
C HIS A 80 6.73 0.45 -14.34
N LEU A 81 7.61 -0.24 -13.63
CA LEU A 81 8.00 0.11 -12.26
C LEU A 81 8.82 1.40 -12.20
N ALA A 82 9.73 1.63 -13.14
CA ALA A 82 10.48 2.90 -13.25
C ALA A 82 9.55 4.10 -13.50
N ALA A 83 8.53 3.93 -14.35
CA ALA A 83 7.53 4.96 -14.60
C ALA A 83 6.69 5.28 -13.35
N ALA A 84 6.29 4.27 -12.57
CA ALA A 84 5.57 4.47 -11.31
C ALA A 84 6.44 5.18 -10.27
N ALA A 85 7.72 4.81 -10.15
CA ALA A 85 8.66 5.43 -9.23
C ALA A 85 8.95 6.91 -9.55
N THR A 86 8.84 7.31 -10.83
CA THR A 86 8.97 8.72 -11.24
C THR A 86 7.86 9.60 -10.65
N GLN A 87 6.64 9.05 -10.46
CA GLN A 87 5.55 9.76 -9.79
C GLN A 87 5.88 10.05 -8.31
N ASP A 88 6.70 9.20 -7.71
CA ASP A 88 7.25 9.40 -6.37
C ASP A 88 8.53 10.23 -6.37
N GLY A 89 8.94 10.82 -7.50
CA GLY A 89 10.16 11.64 -7.60
C GLY A 89 11.46 10.84 -7.50
N LEU A 90 11.41 9.52 -7.62
CA LEU A 90 12.58 8.66 -7.58
C LEU A 90 13.23 8.55 -8.95
N GLU A 91 14.54 8.73 -8.98
CA GLU A 91 15.37 8.52 -10.17
C GLU A 91 15.94 7.09 -10.15
N LEU A 92 15.45 6.21 -11.02
CA LEU A 92 15.86 4.81 -11.08
C LEU A 92 16.63 4.51 -12.37
N HIS A 93 17.86 4.01 -12.24
CA HIS A 93 18.79 3.60 -13.29
C HIS A 93 19.03 2.09 -13.21
N TYR A 94 18.01 1.31 -13.55
CA TYR A 94 18.03 -0.17 -13.45
C TYR A 94 19.14 -0.83 -14.24
N GLU A 95 19.53 -0.24 -15.36
CA GLU A 95 20.63 -0.70 -16.20
C GLU A 95 21.99 -0.63 -15.50
N ARG A 96 22.10 0.16 -14.42
CA ARG A 96 23.30 0.30 -13.59
C ARG A 96 23.20 -0.48 -12.28
N ALA A 97 22.01 -0.92 -11.90
CA ALA A 97 21.79 -1.61 -10.63
C ALA A 97 22.48 -2.99 -10.62
N ILE A 98 22.95 -3.40 -9.44
CA ILE A 98 23.77 -4.61 -9.25
C ILE A 98 23.02 -5.61 -8.36
N ALA A 99 22.71 -6.79 -8.88
CA ALA A 99 22.22 -7.90 -8.09
C ALA A 99 23.32 -8.40 -7.16
N THR A 100 23.09 -8.38 -5.84
CA THR A 100 24.09 -8.68 -4.81
C THR A 100 23.42 -9.10 -3.51
N GLY A 101 24.16 -9.77 -2.62
CA GLY A 101 23.69 -10.06 -1.26
C GLY A 101 23.54 -8.79 -0.42
N THR A 102 22.47 -8.70 0.39
CA THR A 102 22.10 -7.47 1.11
C THR A 102 22.34 -7.52 2.62
N PHE A 103 22.86 -8.63 3.16
CA PHE A 103 23.21 -8.75 4.59
C PHE A 103 24.09 -7.60 5.12
N GLY A 104 25.09 -7.17 4.34
CA GLY A 104 25.96 -6.04 4.72
C GLY A 104 25.22 -4.70 4.79
N ALA A 105 24.32 -4.44 3.83
CA ALA A 105 23.46 -3.25 3.84
C ALA A 105 22.52 -3.22 5.07
N HIS A 106 21.94 -4.37 5.42
CA HIS A 106 21.12 -4.50 6.64
C HIS A 106 21.94 -4.26 7.92
N THR A 107 23.19 -4.72 7.95
CA THR A 107 24.13 -4.47 9.06
C THR A 107 24.43 -2.98 9.20
N LEU A 108 24.64 -2.27 8.09
CA LEU A 108 24.82 -0.81 8.10
C LEU A 108 23.59 -0.09 8.67
N VAL A 109 22.37 -0.47 8.28
CA VAL A 109 21.14 0.14 8.84
C VAL A 109 20.98 -0.16 10.32
N ALA A 110 21.26 -1.38 10.76
CA ALA A 110 21.21 -1.73 12.19
C ALA A 110 22.22 -0.91 13.02
N ARG A 111 23.42 -0.66 12.49
CA ARG A 111 24.43 0.22 13.10
C ARG A 111 23.97 1.69 13.13
N ALA A 112 23.40 2.17 12.02
CA ALA A 112 22.86 3.53 11.91
C ALA A 112 21.67 3.78 12.85
N ALA A 113 20.82 2.77 13.08
CA ALA A 113 19.68 2.86 13.98
C ALA A 113 20.07 3.19 15.42
N ARG A 114 21.19 2.63 15.91
CA ARG A 114 21.74 2.96 17.25
C ARG A 114 22.14 4.42 17.41
N GLN A 115 22.28 5.14 16.29
CA GLN A 115 22.74 6.52 16.21
C GLN A 115 21.63 7.47 15.70
N ASN A 116 20.38 7.01 15.62
CA ASN A 116 19.24 7.74 15.04
C ASN A 116 19.45 8.16 13.57
N LEU A 117 20.21 7.36 12.82
CA LEU A 117 20.53 7.60 11.41
C LEU A 117 19.86 6.59 10.47
N ALA A 118 18.94 5.75 10.97
CA ALA A 118 18.36 4.65 10.20
C ALA A 118 17.63 5.12 8.93
N GLU A 119 16.72 6.10 9.03
CA GLU A 119 15.96 6.61 7.87
C GLU A 119 16.91 7.14 6.78
N ARG A 120 17.93 7.92 7.17
CA ARG A 120 18.98 8.42 6.27
C ARG A 120 19.79 7.30 5.62
N ALA A 121 20.13 6.26 6.39
CA ALA A 121 20.90 5.12 5.89
C ALA A 121 20.08 4.28 4.89
N VAL A 122 18.79 4.06 5.18
CA VAL A 122 17.86 3.34 4.29
C VAL A 122 17.72 4.07 2.96
N GLU A 123 17.42 5.37 3.00
CA GLU A 123 17.33 6.21 1.79
C GLU A 123 18.62 6.15 0.97
N ARG A 124 19.76 6.33 1.64
CA ARG A 124 21.06 6.37 0.98
C ARG A 124 21.42 5.04 0.31
N LEU A 125 21.09 3.91 0.95
CA LEU A 125 21.34 2.57 0.41
C LEU A 125 20.44 2.26 -0.79
N PHE A 126 19.17 2.66 -0.75
CA PHE A 126 18.30 2.53 -1.91
C PHE A 126 18.82 3.34 -3.09
N ARG A 127 19.20 4.61 -2.87
CA ARG A 127 19.82 5.44 -3.90
C ARG A 127 21.14 4.87 -4.40
N ALA A 128 21.98 4.32 -3.51
CA ALA A 128 23.22 3.67 -3.89
C ALA A 128 22.99 2.54 -4.90
N HIS A 129 21.98 1.70 -4.66
CA HIS A 129 21.67 0.57 -5.52
C HIS A 129 20.93 0.97 -6.79
N PHE A 130 19.82 1.70 -6.67
CA PHE A 130 18.91 1.97 -7.79
C PHE A 130 19.28 3.18 -8.63
N THR A 131 20.01 4.14 -8.09
CA THR A 131 20.37 5.39 -8.80
C THR A 131 21.85 5.42 -9.13
N ASP A 132 22.71 5.21 -8.13
CA ASP A 132 24.16 5.37 -8.30
C ASP A 132 24.83 4.14 -8.96
N GLY A 133 24.15 2.99 -9.01
CA GLY A 133 24.69 1.74 -9.56
C GLY A 133 25.83 1.15 -8.73
N LEU A 134 25.80 1.34 -7.42
CA LEU A 134 26.82 0.86 -6.49
C LEU A 134 26.50 -0.56 -6.00
N ASN A 135 27.55 -1.36 -5.79
CA ASN A 135 27.41 -2.70 -5.23
C ASN A 135 27.26 -2.62 -3.71
N ILE A 136 26.01 -2.63 -3.24
CA ILE A 136 25.69 -2.58 -1.79
C ILE A 136 25.97 -3.88 -1.03
N GLY A 137 26.49 -4.92 -1.67
CA GLY A 137 27.02 -6.12 -1.01
C GLY A 137 28.54 -6.07 -0.79
N ASP A 138 29.24 -5.14 -1.44
CA ASP A 138 30.69 -4.97 -1.31
C ASP A 138 31.05 -4.22 -0.01
N PRO A 139 31.91 -4.79 0.87
CA PRO A 139 32.28 -4.16 2.12
C PRO A 139 32.91 -2.77 1.96
N HIS A 140 33.77 -2.56 0.95
CA HIS A 140 34.41 -1.26 0.75
C HIS A 140 33.41 -0.17 0.36
N THR A 141 32.43 -0.53 -0.48
CA THR A 141 31.31 0.36 -0.81
C THR A 141 30.51 0.71 0.44
N LEU A 142 30.18 -0.28 1.28
CA LEU A 142 29.43 -0.07 2.52
C LEU A 142 30.20 0.80 3.54
N ASP A 143 31.51 0.62 3.67
CA ASP A 143 32.35 1.44 4.55
C ASP A 143 32.33 2.92 4.11
N ARG A 144 32.45 3.18 2.80
CA ARG A 144 32.36 4.54 2.25
C ARG A 144 30.99 5.16 2.49
N LEU A 145 29.91 4.39 2.34
CA LEU A 145 28.55 4.87 2.63
C LEU A 145 28.36 5.15 4.12
N ALA A 146 28.93 4.32 5.00
CA ALA A 146 28.90 4.54 6.44
C ALA A 146 29.63 5.85 6.82
N GLU A 147 30.80 6.10 6.24
CA GLU A 147 31.55 7.35 6.43
C GLU A 147 30.77 8.57 5.94
N GLU A 148 30.17 8.50 4.74
CA GLU A 148 29.32 9.55 4.16
C GLU A 148 28.15 9.92 5.08
N LEU A 149 27.55 8.92 5.74
CA LEU A 149 26.43 9.09 6.66
C LEU A 149 26.87 9.51 8.07
N GLY A 150 28.16 9.44 8.39
CA GLY A 150 28.70 9.68 9.74
C GLY A 150 28.41 8.54 10.73
N VAL A 151 28.20 7.32 10.25
CA VAL A 151 27.90 6.15 11.10
C VAL A 151 29.19 5.59 11.68
N THR A 152 29.32 5.64 13.01
CA THR A 152 30.51 5.13 13.72
C THR A 152 30.50 3.61 13.87
N SER A 153 31.67 2.99 13.92
CA SER A 153 31.94 1.54 13.99
C SER A 153 31.59 0.87 15.34
N ASP A 154 30.37 1.05 15.85
CA ASP A 154 29.86 0.22 16.95
C ASP A 154 29.26 -1.08 16.41
N ASP A 155 30.08 -2.11 16.29
CA ASP A 155 29.71 -3.40 15.67
C ASP A 155 29.29 -4.48 16.64
N ALA A 156 29.37 -4.23 17.96
CA ALA A 156 29.10 -5.24 18.96
C ALA A 156 27.65 -5.77 18.82
N GLY A 157 27.54 -7.04 18.42
CA GLY A 157 26.26 -7.76 18.28
C GLY A 157 25.39 -7.34 17.08
N VAL A 158 25.83 -6.43 16.20
CA VAL A 158 25.00 -5.95 15.07
C VAL A 158 24.67 -7.07 14.10
N GLU A 159 25.65 -7.88 13.68
CA GLU A 159 25.38 -9.01 12.79
C GLU A 159 24.42 -10.04 13.42
N GLN A 160 24.57 -10.33 14.72
CA GLN A 160 23.69 -11.25 15.42
C GLN A 160 22.25 -10.72 15.45
N GLN A 161 22.08 -9.42 15.69
CA GLN A 161 20.79 -8.74 15.64
C GLN A 161 20.15 -8.87 14.24
N VAL A 162 20.92 -8.67 13.17
CA VAL A 162 20.41 -8.81 11.78
C VAL A 162 20.01 -10.24 11.48
N ARG A 163 20.85 -11.23 11.83
CA ARG A 163 20.53 -12.67 11.62
C ARG A 163 19.27 -13.07 12.37
N GLU A 164 19.11 -12.59 13.60
CA GLU A 164 17.91 -12.84 14.39
C GLU A 164 16.67 -12.15 13.79
N GLY A 165 16.81 -10.91 13.32
CA GLY A 165 15.74 -10.21 12.60
C GLY A 165 15.27 -10.97 11.37
N LEU A 166 16.19 -11.47 10.55
CA LEU A 166 15.89 -12.28 9.36
C LEU A 166 15.13 -13.56 9.73
N ARG A 167 15.56 -14.25 10.81
CA ARG A 167 14.89 -15.45 11.34
C ARG A 167 13.46 -15.13 11.80
N LEU A 168 13.28 -14.09 12.60
CA LEU A 168 11.98 -13.70 13.16
C LEU A 168 10.98 -13.30 12.07
N VAL A 169 11.42 -12.54 11.07
CA VAL A 169 10.58 -12.14 9.94
C VAL A 169 10.13 -13.37 9.13
N ARG A 170 11.02 -14.34 8.91
CA ARG A 170 10.70 -15.61 8.22
C ARG A 170 9.73 -16.48 9.04
N GLU A 171 9.95 -16.62 10.34
CA GLU A 171 9.06 -17.37 11.23
C GLU A 171 7.67 -16.75 11.37
N ALA A 172 7.57 -15.43 11.25
CA ALA A 172 6.30 -14.72 11.16
C ALA A 172 5.57 -14.94 9.81
N GLY A 173 6.15 -15.69 8.88
CA GLY A 173 5.53 -16.07 7.60
C GLY A 173 5.71 -15.05 6.48
N ALA A 174 6.63 -14.08 6.62
CA ALA A 174 6.88 -13.11 5.57
C ALA A 174 7.50 -13.77 4.33
N THR A 175 6.78 -13.71 3.20
CA THR A 175 7.20 -14.24 1.89
C THR A 175 7.49 -13.14 0.87
N SER A 176 7.13 -11.89 1.14
CA SER A 176 7.38 -10.72 0.30
C SER A 176 7.59 -9.46 1.13
N VAL A 177 8.11 -8.41 0.49
CA VAL A 177 8.37 -7.09 1.05
C VAL A 177 7.94 -5.99 0.07
N PRO A 178 7.65 -4.76 0.55
CA PRO A 178 7.73 -4.31 1.94
C PRO A 178 6.55 -4.81 2.80
N ILE A 179 6.78 -4.91 4.12
CA ILE A 179 5.72 -5.09 5.10
C ILE A 179 5.81 -3.95 6.10
N VAL A 180 4.70 -3.23 6.32
CA VAL A 180 4.63 -2.10 7.24
C VAL A 180 3.63 -2.43 8.35
N ARG A 181 4.07 -2.43 9.60
CA ARG A 181 3.24 -2.74 10.76
C ARG A 181 3.25 -1.61 11.79
N PHE A 182 2.08 -1.11 12.12
CA PHE A 182 1.90 -0.05 13.11
C PHE A 182 1.87 -0.60 14.55
N THR A 183 2.02 0.29 15.52
CA THR A 183 1.98 -0.02 16.96
C THR A 183 0.69 -0.72 17.41
N ASP A 184 -0.42 -0.54 16.68
CA ASP A 184 -1.72 -1.17 16.92
C ASP A 184 -1.93 -2.49 16.15
N ASP A 185 -0.83 -3.12 15.73
CA ASP A 185 -0.76 -4.37 14.96
C ASP A 185 -1.34 -4.32 13.54
N ARG A 186 -1.85 -3.17 13.06
CA ARG A 186 -2.26 -3.05 11.65
C ARG A 186 -1.06 -3.25 10.74
N THR A 187 -1.22 -4.17 9.80
CA THR A 187 -0.15 -4.60 8.88
C THR A 187 -0.56 -4.38 7.44
N PHE A 188 0.34 -3.82 6.65
CA PHE A 188 0.24 -3.62 5.22
C PHE A 188 1.33 -4.43 4.52
N VAL A 189 0.98 -5.11 3.43
CA VAL A 189 1.92 -5.92 2.62
C VAL A 189 1.96 -5.33 1.21
N GLY A 190 3.17 -5.17 0.68
CA GLY A 190 3.42 -4.42 -0.54
C GLY A 190 3.45 -2.91 -0.30
N GLU A 191 3.95 -2.17 -1.27
CA GLU A 191 3.91 -0.72 -1.25
C GLU A 191 2.47 -0.22 -1.21
N GLN A 192 2.19 0.70 -0.29
CA GLN A 192 0.91 1.40 -0.23
C GLN A 192 1.08 2.82 -0.76
N PRO A 193 -0.01 3.48 -1.17
CA PRO A 193 0.00 4.93 -1.37
C PRO A 193 0.31 5.68 -0.06
N GLU A 194 0.91 6.87 -0.16
CA GLU A 194 1.28 7.72 0.99
C GLU A 194 0.11 7.98 1.95
N GLU A 195 -1.09 8.29 1.43
CA GLU A 195 -2.24 8.59 2.26
C GLU A 195 -2.72 7.37 3.08
N VAL A 196 -2.47 6.13 2.64
CA VAL A 196 -2.75 4.95 3.48
C VAL A 196 -1.90 4.98 4.75
N TYR A 197 -0.61 5.32 4.63
CA TYR A 197 0.28 5.45 5.77
C TYR A 197 -0.10 6.65 6.64
N TRP A 198 -0.40 7.80 6.03
CA TRP A 198 -0.87 8.99 6.74
C TRP A 198 -2.10 8.67 7.61
N ASN A 199 -3.09 8.01 7.03
CA ASN A 199 -4.33 7.65 7.71
C ASN A 199 -4.08 6.65 8.84
N ALA A 200 -3.18 5.69 8.61
CA ALA A 200 -2.77 4.74 9.63
C ALA A 200 -2.10 5.45 10.82
N ILE A 201 -1.16 6.36 10.58
CA ILE A 201 -0.49 7.17 11.62
C ILE A 201 -1.52 7.91 12.47
N GLN A 202 -2.44 8.64 11.83
CA GLN A 202 -3.49 9.40 12.53
C GLN A 202 -4.36 8.51 13.42
N ALA A 203 -4.74 7.33 12.92
CA ALA A 203 -5.56 6.39 13.66
C ALA A 203 -4.79 5.74 14.83
N THR A 204 -3.51 5.41 14.68
CA THR A 204 -2.71 4.81 15.77
C THR A 204 -2.42 5.83 16.87
N ALA A 205 -2.24 7.12 16.51
CA ALA A 205 -2.03 8.20 17.46
C ALA A 205 -3.26 8.54 18.33
N ARG A 206 -4.44 8.02 17.98
CA ARG A 206 -5.70 8.20 18.73
C ARG A 206 -6.25 6.84 19.21
N PRO A 207 -5.53 6.11 20.09
CA PRO A 207 -5.98 4.82 20.60
C PRO A 207 -7.24 5.02 21.45
N GLY A 208 -8.40 4.71 20.87
CA GLY A 208 -9.70 5.07 21.44
C GLY A 208 -10.71 5.59 20.41
N ALA A 209 -10.24 5.98 19.22
CA ALA A 209 -11.07 5.97 18.03
C ALA A 209 -11.27 4.51 17.59
N ALA A 210 -12.04 3.75 18.37
CA ALA A 210 -12.87 2.71 17.77
C ALA A 210 -13.55 3.34 16.54
N PRO A 211 -13.79 2.58 15.44
CA PRO A 211 -14.57 3.15 14.36
C PRO A 211 -15.82 3.74 14.98
N GLU A 212 -15.99 5.06 14.88
CA GLU A 212 -17.11 5.76 15.49
C GLU A 212 -18.35 4.92 15.16
N PRO A 213 -19.12 4.44 16.15
CA PRO A 213 -20.31 3.67 15.87
C PRO A 213 -21.11 4.55 14.93
N ALA A 214 -21.32 4.04 13.73
CA ALA A 214 -21.78 4.88 12.66
C ALA A 214 -23.03 5.60 13.11
N ALA A 215 -23.01 6.93 12.95
CA ALA A 215 -24.18 7.75 13.10
C ALA A 215 -25.35 7.02 12.43
N ASN A 216 -26.38 6.71 13.22
CA ASN A 216 -27.65 6.13 12.80
C ASN A 216 -27.67 4.62 12.47
N GLY A 217 -26.73 3.80 13.00
CA GLY A 217 -26.85 2.33 12.95
C GLY A 217 -26.32 1.64 11.68
N VAL A 218 -25.37 2.26 10.99
CA VAL A 218 -24.81 1.79 9.70
C VAL A 218 -23.38 1.24 9.83
N GLU A 219 -23.14 -0.07 9.87
CA GLU A 219 -21.77 -0.59 10.06
C GLU A 219 -20.83 -0.28 8.88
N ASN A 220 -19.70 0.41 9.12
CA ASN A 220 -18.68 0.61 8.09
C ASN A 220 -17.99 -0.73 7.71
N SER A 221 -17.39 -0.76 6.52
CA SER A 221 -16.63 -1.89 6.02
C SER A 221 -15.64 -2.42 7.06
N LYS A 222 -15.59 -3.75 7.22
CA LYS A 222 -14.64 -4.41 8.14
C LYS A 222 -13.21 -4.43 7.61
N VAL A 223 -13.00 -4.00 6.36
CA VAL A 223 -11.66 -3.82 5.80
C VAL A 223 -11.06 -2.53 6.38
N PRO A 224 -9.96 -2.59 7.15
CA PRO A 224 -9.50 -1.45 7.95
C PRO A 224 -9.26 -0.16 7.15
N TRP A 225 -8.56 -0.25 6.02
CA TRP A 225 -8.27 0.93 5.19
C TRP A 225 -9.54 1.53 4.56
N VAL A 226 -10.51 0.69 4.17
CA VAL A 226 -11.82 1.15 3.68
C VAL A 226 -12.59 1.85 4.80
N SER A 227 -12.56 1.31 6.02
CA SER A 227 -13.21 1.93 7.19
C SER A 227 -12.63 3.32 7.48
N SER A 228 -11.30 3.46 7.43
CA SER A 228 -10.61 4.73 7.61
C SER A 228 -10.97 5.75 6.53
N HIS A 229 -10.99 5.31 5.27
CA HIS A 229 -11.41 6.14 4.14
C HIS A 229 -12.85 6.65 4.32
N ILE A 230 -13.78 5.78 4.71
CA ILE A 230 -15.17 6.16 5.00
C ILE A 230 -15.23 7.21 6.12
N GLN A 231 -14.50 7.04 7.22
CA GLN A 231 -14.53 7.98 8.34
C GLN A 231 -14.07 9.37 7.95
N GLN A 232 -12.99 9.47 7.18
CA GLN A 232 -12.49 10.76 6.69
C GLN A 232 -13.46 11.42 5.73
N TYR A 233 -14.02 10.63 4.81
CA TYR A 233 -15.06 11.10 3.90
C TYR A 233 -16.25 11.68 4.69
N LEU A 234 -16.72 10.97 5.72
CA LEU A 234 -17.84 11.42 6.54
C LEU A 234 -17.49 12.68 7.35
N ALA A 235 -16.31 12.72 7.96
CA ALA A 235 -15.86 13.84 8.80
C ALA A 235 -15.69 15.15 8.02
N THR A 236 -15.40 15.06 6.73
CA THR A 236 -15.09 16.22 5.87
C THR A 236 -16.18 16.51 4.83
N GLY A 237 -17.29 15.76 4.84
CA GLY A 237 -18.30 15.86 3.78
C GLY A 237 -17.72 15.52 2.39
N GLY A 238 -16.71 14.66 2.34
CA GLY A 238 -16.03 14.22 1.13
C GLY A 238 -15.05 15.23 0.52
N GLU A 239 -14.68 16.31 1.23
CA GLU A 239 -13.52 17.12 0.84
C GLU A 239 -12.24 16.25 0.82
N VAL A 240 -12.09 15.38 1.82
CA VAL A 240 -11.07 14.32 1.85
C VAL A 240 -11.72 12.98 1.53
N GLY A 241 -11.17 12.26 0.55
CA GLY A 241 -11.60 10.91 0.19
C GLY A 241 -12.60 10.81 -0.95
N HIS A 242 -13.20 11.90 -1.44
CA HIS A 242 -13.93 11.85 -2.73
C HIS A 242 -12.95 11.64 -3.88
N ASP A 243 -11.91 12.46 -3.96
CA ASP A 243 -10.80 12.18 -4.86
C ASP A 243 -9.89 11.17 -4.17
N TYR A 244 -9.98 9.92 -4.59
CA TYR A 244 -9.18 8.83 -4.07
C TYR A 244 -8.03 8.55 -5.04
N TYR A 245 -6.96 9.33 -4.94
CA TYR A 245 -5.76 9.24 -5.80
C TYR A 245 -6.01 9.47 -7.30
N GLY A 246 -6.77 10.51 -7.64
CA GLY A 246 -7.21 10.83 -8.99
C GLY A 246 -8.46 10.07 -9.42
N TYR A 247 -8.98 9.18 -8.57
CA TYR A 247 -10.17 8.38 -8.87
C TYR A 247 -11.38 8.87 -8.08
N PRO A 248 -12.47 9.26 -8.76
CA PRO A 248 -13.69 9.70 -8.07
C PRO A 248 -14.30 8.55 -7.27
N SER A 249 -14.59 8.81 -5.99
CA SER A 249 -15.14 7.87 -5.04
C SER A 249 -16.39 8.37 -4.34
N LEU A 250 -17.30 7.45 -4.08
CA LEU A 250 -18.55 7.65 -3.35
C LEU A 250 -18.65 6.70 -2.16
N LEU A 251 -19.51 7.04 -1.20
CA LEU A 251 -19.91 6.10 -0.15
C LEU A 251 -21.22 5.44 -0.55
N LEU A 252 -21.25 4.11 -0.50
CA LEU A 252 -22.44 3.29 -0.72
C LEU A 252 -22.90 2.70 0.61
N THR A 253 -24.15 2.95 0.98
CA THR A 253 -24.82 2.36 2.14
C THR A 253 -25.88 1.37 1.66
N TYR A 254 -25.82 0.11 2.11
CA TYR A 254 -26.67 -0.99 1.65
C TYR A 254 -27.13 -1.89 2.80
N LYS A 255 -28.27 -2.58 2.61
CA LYS A 255 -28.82 -3.52 3.61
C LYS A 255 -28.28 -4.93 3.44
N GLY A 256 -27.79 -5.54 4.51
CA GLY A 256 -27.29 -6.92 4.46
C GLY A 256 -28.42 -7.94 4.38
N ARG A 257 -28.51 -8.70 3.27
CA ARG A 257 -29.61 -9.64 2.96
C ARG A 257 -29.91 -10.68 4.04
N ARG A 258 -28.91 -11.07 4.84
CA ARG A 258 -29.07 -12.05 5.94
C ARG A 258 -29.28 -11.41 7.31
N SER A 259 -28.74 -10.22 7.52
CA SER A 259 -28.68 -9.60 8.86
C SER A 259 -29.70 -8.49 9.05
N GLY A 260 -30.24 -7.93 7.96
CA GLY A 260 -31.10 -6.74 7.97
C GLY A 260 -30.40 -5.44 8.34
N LYS A 261 -29.14 -5.50 8.82
CA LYS A 261 -28.33 -4.33 9.19
C LYS A 261 -27.91 -3.52 7.97
N LEU A 262 -27.70 -2.22 8.16
CA LEU A 262 -27.10 -1.36 7.17
C LEU A 262 -25.58 -1.44 7.26
N TYR A 263 -24.92 -1.47 6.10
CA TYR A 263 -23.47 -1.45 5.96
C TYR A 263 -23.05 -0.32 5.03
N ARG A 264 -21.82 0.19 5.19
CA ARG A 264 -21.24 1.23 4.33
C ARG A 264 -19.88 0.81 3.77
N THR A 265 -19.67 1.07 2.49
CA THR A 265 -18.38 0.90 1.80
C THR A 265 -18.05 2.14 0.96
N ALA A 266 -16.78 2.34 0.63
CA ALA A 266 -16.36 3.31 -0.38
C ALA A 266 -16.06 2.60 -1.70
N LEU A 267 -16.39 3.22 -2.83
CA LEU A 267 -16.20 2.65 -4.18
C LEU A 267 -15.75 3.74 -5.15
N ILE A 268 -14.90 3.39 -6.11
CA ILE A 268 -14.66 4.21 -7.31
C ILE A 268 -15.93 4.17 -8.16
N TYR A 269 -16.33 5.31 -8.73
CA TYR A 269 -17.52 5.41 -9.56
C TYR A 269 -17.30 6.16 -10.86
N GLY A 270 -18.09 5.83 -11.87
CA GLY A 270 -18.28 6.61 -13.08
C GLY A 270 -19.68 7.20 -13.16
N ARG A 271 -19.91 8.13 -14.09
CA ARG A 271 -21.24 8.67 -14.40
C ARG A 271 -21.70 8.22 -15.78
N ASP A 272 -23.00 7.93 -15.87
CA ASP A 272 -23.69 7.64 -17.11
C ASP A 272 -25.04 8.37 -17.12
N GLY A 273 -25.07 9.54 -17.77
CA GLY A 273 -26.18 10.48 -17.58
C GLY A 273 -26.30 10.89 -16.12
N ASP A 274 -27.50 10.73 -15.56
CA ASP A 274 -27.78 10.99 -14.14
C ASP A 274 -27.41 9.82 -13.22
N SER A 275 -27.10 8.65 -13.80
CA SER A 275 -26.81 7.43 -13.05
C SER A 275 -25.34 7.32 -12.68
N PHE A 276 -25.07 6.60 -11.59
CA PHE A 276 -23.73 6.28 -11.11
C PHE A 276 -23.38 4.84 -11.44
N VAL A 277 -22.13 4.57 -11.78
CA VAL A 277 -21.66 3.25 -12.23
C VAL A 277 -20.54 2.79 -11.32
N VAL A 278 -20.64 1.58 -10.78
CA VAL A 278 -19.62 0.98 -9.90
C VAL A 278 -19.28 -0.45 -10.34
N ALA A 279 -18.07 -0.91 -10.08
CA ALA A 279 -17.61 -2.24 -10.47
C ALA A 279 -17.29 -3.15 -9.27
N GLY A 280 -17.84 -4.37 -9.28
CA GLY A 280 -17.65 -5.40 -8.25
C GLY A 280 -16.37 -6.21 -8.40
N SER A 281 -15.20 -5.56 -8.48
CA SER A 281 -13.93 -6.26 -8.75
C SER A 281 -13.43 -7.12 -7.59
N ASN A 282 -13.73 -6.75 -6.34
CA ASN A 282 -13.26 -7.44 -5.12
C ASN A 282 -11.76 -7.81 -5.16
N GLY A 283 -10.93 -7.01 -5.85
CA GLY A 283 -9.52 -7.32 -6.10
C GLY A 283 -9.29 -8.67 -6.77
N ALA A 284 -10.05 -8.98 -7.83
CA ALA A 284 -10.00 -10.24 -8.58
C ALA A 284 -10.26 -11.53 -7.77
N LYS A 285 -10.76 -11.43 -6.53
CA LYS A 285 -11.07 -12.61 -5.72
C LYS A 285 -12.12 -13.50 -6.40
N PRO A 286 -12.10 -14.83 -6.14
CA PRO A 286 -13.01 -15.80 -6.76
C PRO A 286 -14.50 -15.55 -6.52
N ARG A 287 -14.86 -14.71 -5.55
CA ARG A 287 -16.25 -14.38 -5.21
C ARG A 287 -16.51 -12.89 -5.42
N ASN A 288 -17.74 -12.56 -5.81
CA ASN A 288 -18.23 -11.19 -5.83
C ASN A 288 -18.13 -10.54 -4.44
N PRO A 289 -18.00 -9.20 -4.37
CA PRO A 289 -17.99 -8.51 -3.09
C PRO A 289 -19.37 -8.61 -2.42
N LEU A 290 -19.38 -8.62 -1.08
CA LEU A 290 -20.63 -8.78 -0.33
C LEU A 290 -21.64 -7.66 -0.60
N TRP A 291 -21.20 -6.43 -0.86
CA TRP A 291 -22.11 -5.34 -1.21
C TRP A 291 -22.90 -5.64 -2.48
N TYR A 292 -22.28 -6.23 -3.50
CA TYR A 292 -22.96 -6.61 -4.75
C TYR A 292 -24.04 -7.65 -4.47
N GLU A 293 -23.66 -8.71 -3.78
CA GLU A 293 -24.55 -9.81 -3.39
C GLU A 293 -25.76 -9.34 -2.56
N ASN A 294 -25.60 -8.27 -1.78
CA ASN A 294 -26.67 -7.66 -1.01
C ASN A 294 -27.57 -6.77 -1.88
N LEU A 295 -27.00 -5.96 -2.78
CA LEU A 295 -27.78 -5.14 -3.71
C LEU A 295 -28.63 -5.98 -4.67
N MET A 296 -28.15 -7.15 -5.08
CA MET A 296 -28.95 -8.07 -5.92
C MET A 296 -30.15 -8.67 -5.16
N ALA A 297 -30.14 -8.63 -3.82
CA ALA A 297 -31.25 -9.11 -3.00
C ALA A 297 -32.17 -7.96 -2.54
N GLU A 298 -31.63 -6.76 -2.35
CA GLU A 298 -32.34 -5.53 -2.00
C GLU A 298 -31.72 -4.38 -2.80
N ALA A 299 -32.44 -3.95 -3.84
CA ALA A 299 -31.93 -2.98 -4.81
C ALA A 299 -31.82 -1.57 -4.23
N GLU A 300 -32.57 -1.25 -3.18
CA GLU A 300 -32.54 0.08 -2.58
C GLU A 300 -31.27 0.30 -1.76
N ALA A 301 -30.58 1.42 -2.02
CA ALA A 301 -29.39 1.83 -1.31
C ALA A 301 -29.32 3.36 -1.19
N SER A 302 -28.43 3.86 -0.34
CA SER A 302 -28.13 5.30 -0.27
C SER A 302 -26.70 5.55 -0.72
N VAL A 303 -26.50 6.61 -1.48
CA VAL A 303 -25.20 7.06 -1.97
C VAL A 303 -24.86 8.42 -1.36
N GLN A 304 -23.59 8.63 -1.05
CA GLN A 304 -23.04 9.95 -0.74
C GLN A 304 -21.94 10.30 -1.74
N VAL A 305 -22.08 11.46 -2.39
CA VAL A 305 -21.07 12.07 -3.26
C VAL A 305 -20.77 13.46 -2.72
N LYS A 306 -19.56 13.66 -2.18
CA LYS A 306 -19.22 14.84 -1.39
C LYS A 306 -20.26 15.08 -0.29
N THR A 307 -20.87 16.25 -0.26
CA THR A 307 -21.90 16.65 0.70
C THR A 307 -23.29 16.15 0.32
N GLU A 308 -23.50 15.72 -0.92
CA GLU A 308 -24.80 15.27 -1.43
C GLU A 308 -25.06 13.82 -1.00
N LYS A 309 -26.29 13.58 -0.51
CA LYS A 309 -26.76 12.25 -0.09
C LYS A 309 -28.13 12.02 -0.70
N PHE A 310 -28.32 10.89 -1.35
CA PHE A 310 -29.58 10.56 -2.02
C PHE A 310 -29.77 9.04 -2.10
N THR A 311 -31.00 8.62 -2.34
CA THR A 311 -31.38 7.20 -2.49
C THR A 311 -31.22 6.80 -3.95
N VAL A 312 -30.77 5.57 -4.18
CA VAL A 312 -30.61 4.96 -5.50
C VAL A 312 -31.30 3.62 -5.57
N THR A 313 -31.69 3.22 -6.77
CA THR A 313 -32.02 1.83 -7.11
C THR A 313 -30.83 1.20 -7.82
N ALA A 314 -30.28 0.13 -7.26
CA ALA A 314 -29.15 -0.59 -7.84
C ALA A 314 -29.63 -1.74 -8.72
N ARG A 315 -28.97 -1.91 -9.87
CA ARG A 315 -29.20 -3.05 -10.77
C ARG A 315 -27.92 -3.45 -11.48
N PRO A 316 -27.74 -4.74 -11.83
CA PRO A 316 -26.64 -5.11 -12.70
C PRO A 316 -26.85 -4.48 -14.08
N ALA A 317 -25.77 -4.05 -14.71
CA ALA A 317 -25.80 -3.60 -16.10
C ALA A 317 -26.26 -4.77 -16.99
N THR A 318 -27.11 -4.49 -17.98
CA THR A 318 -27.41 -5.43 -19.05
C THR A 318 -26.15 -5.71 -19.89
N PRO A 319 -26.12 -6.76 -20.73
CA PRO A 319 -24.99 -7.00 -21.62
C PRO A 319 -24.64 -5.79 -22.51
N ASP A 320 -25.64 -5.15 -23.09
CA ASP A 320 -25.46 -3.97 -23.96
C ASP A 320 -24.95 -2.74 -23.16
N GLU A 321 -25.47 -2.54 -21.95
CA GLU A 321 -24.95 -1.49 -21.06
C GLU A 321 -23.52 -1.78 -20.65
N ARG A 322 -23.18 -3.02 -20.32
CA ARG A 322 -21.84 -3.43 -19.92
C ARG A 322 -20.82 -3.13 -21.03
N GLU A 323 -21.14 -3.44 -22.28
CA GLU A 323 -20.27 -3.17 -23.43
C GLU A 323 -19.84 -1.70 -23.50
N ARG A 324 -20.75 -0.79 -23.14
CA ARG A 324 -20.51 0.66 -23.11
C ARG A 324 -19.90 1.15 -21.79
N LEU A 325 -20.32 0.59 -20.66
CA LEU A 325 -19.94 1.05 -19.32
C LEU A 325 -18.60 0.48 -18.84
N TRP A 326 -18.18 -0.69 -19.31
CA TRP A 326 -16.90 -1.27 -18.94
C TRP A 326 -15.70 -0.45 -19.44
N PRO A 327 -15.67 0.03 -20.70
CA PRO A 327 -14.66 0.98 -21.15
C PRO A 327 -14.64 2.28 -20.32
N LEU A 328 -15.79 2.78 -19.90
CA LEU A 328 -15.88 3.96 -19.03
C LEU A 328 -15.21 3.70 -17.66
N MET A 329 -15.55 2.58 -17.01
CA MET A 329 -14.97 2.23 -15.71
C MET A 329 -13.47 1.93 -15.78
N THR A 330 -13.02 1.25 -16.84
CA THR A 330 -11.59 0.94 -17.05
C THR A 330 -10.80 2.18 -17.50
N GLY A 331 -11.43 3.15 -18.17
CA GLY A 331 -10.84 4.46 -18.42
C GLY A 331 -10.64 5.29 -17.15
N ILE A 332 -11.57 5.19 -16.19
CA ILE A 332 -11.43 5.82 -14.87
C ILE A 332 -10.39 5.09 -14.04
N PHE A 333 -10.46 3.76 -13.96
CA PHE A 333 -9.57 2.95 -13.14
C PHE A 333 -8.97 1.79 -13.95
N PRO A 334 -7.83 2.00 -14.64
CA PRO A 334 -7.23 1.02 -15.54
C PRO A 334 -6.87 -0.32 -14.90
N GLN A 335 -6.68 -0.37 -13.57
CA GLN A 335 -6.39 -1.60 -12.84
C GLN A 335 -7.51 -2.65 -12.96
N TYR A 336 -8.74 -2.26 -13.30
CA TYR A 336 -9.80 -3.22 -13.59
C TYR A 336 -9.47 -4.18 -14.74
N LEU A 337 -8.70 -3.75 -15.75
CA LEU A 337 -8.24 -4.62 -16.85
C LEU A 337 -7.30 -5.71 -16.36
N GLU A 338 -6.50 -5.41 -15.33
CA GLU A 338 -5.59 -6.39 -14.75
C GLU A 338 -6.34 -7.37 -13.84
N TYR A 339 -7.30 -6.87 -13.07
CA TYR A 339 -8.18 -7.75 -12.28
C TYR A 339 -8.99 -8.70 -13.14
N GLU A 340 -9.44 -8.28 -14.32
CA GLU A 340 -10.18 -9.12 -15.27
C GLU A 340 -9.37 -10.33 -15.74
N LYS A 341 -8.05 -10.19 -15.93
CA LYS A 341 -7.16 -11.31 -16.29
C LYS A 341 -6.91 -12.30 -15.14
N GLN A 342 -7.03 -11.83 -13.90
CA GLN A 342 -6.70 -12.60 -12.70
C GLN A 342 -7.88 -13.40 -12.15
N THR A 343 -9.03 -13.36 -12.82
CA THR A 343 -10.27 -13.98 -12.34
C THR A 343 -11.01 -14.70 -13.46
N THR A 344 -11.77 -15.73 -13.12
CA THR A 344 -12.61 -16.47 -14.08
C THR A 344 -14.07 -16.00 -14.10
N ARG A 345 -14.50 -15.22 -13.10
CA ARG A 345 -15.83 -14.60 -13.08
C ARG A 345 -15.82 -13.29 -13.86
N GLU A 346 -16.94 -12.96 -14.49
CA GLU A 346 -17.15 -11.61 -14.97
C GLU A 346 -17.19 -10.62 -13.78
N ILE A 347 -16.46 -9.51 -13.88
CA ILE A 347 -16.52 -8.44 -12.89
C ILE A 347 -17.85 -7.69 -13.10
N PRO A 348 -18.83 -7.77 -12.17
CA PRO A 348 -20.12 -7.16 -12.41
C PRO A 348 -20.00 -5.63 -12.44
N VAL A 349 -20.70 -5.01 -13.39
CA VAL A 349 -20.95 -3.57 -13.43
C VAL A 349 -22.34 -3.33 -12.88
N VAL A 350 -22.47 -2.39 -11.96
CA VAL A 350 -23.74 -2.04 -11.32
C VAL A 350 -24.06 -0.59 -11.64
N VAL A 351 -25.28 -0.37 -12.13
CA VAL A 351 -25.86 0.96 -12.32
C VAL A 351 -26.66 1.31 -11.07
N LEU A 352 -26.44 2.52 -10.57
CA LEU A 352 -27.10 3.12 -9.42
C LEU A 352 -27.91 4.30 -9.93
N ASP A 353 -29.21 4.08 -10.13
CA ASP A 353 -30.13 5.09 -10.66
C ASP A 353 -30.67 5.93 -9.49
N PRO A 354 -30.43 7.25 -9.43
CA PRO A 354 -31.01 8.12 -8.40
C PRO A 354 -32.53 8.06 -8.43
N ARG A 355 -33.15 7.99 -7.26
CA ARG A 355 -34.60 8.14 -7.14
C ARG A 355 -34.93 9.62 -7.25
N GLN A 356 -35.87 9.97 -8.12
CA GLN A 356 -36.54 11.26 -8.07
C GLN A 356 -37.56 11.15 -6.92
N ASP A 357 -37.30 11.86 -5.82
CA ASP A 357 -38.27 12.01 -4.73
C ASP A 357 -39.32 13.07 -5.06
#